data_AF-A0A0U3SXR6-F1
#
_entry.id   AF-A0A0U3SXR6-F1
#
_cell.length_a   1.000
_cell.length_b   1.000
_cell.length_c   1.000
_cell.angle_alpha   90.00
_cell.angle_beta   90.00
_cell.angle_gamma   90.00
#
_symmetry.space_group_name_H-M   'P 1'
#
loop_
_entity.id
_entity.type
_entity.pdbx_description
1 polymer ?
#
loop_
_entity_poly.entity_id
_entity_poly.type
_entity_poly.pdbx_seq_one_letter_code
_entity_poly.pdbx_strand_id
1 'polypeptide(L)'
;MRVARLLLALPGVAAIVWGVLLLLDRPDGLVSVLVWAGGAVLVHDLVVAPLTVVVGLALGRVLPPSTRAPALLLLAGWALVTVAVANVLSGQGGKPDNPTLLTGDYGLAWGVATVLVALAVGALVVVGVRQERRRTSAPS
;
A
#
# COMPACT_ATOMS: atom_id res chain seq x y z
N MET A 1 24.39 -2.62 11.44
CA MET A 1 23.04 -3.24 11.47
C MET A 1 22.25 -2.97 12.76
N ARG A 2 22.82 -3.12 13.98
CA ARG A 2 22.10 -2.83 15.24
C ARG A 2 21.62 -1.38 15.37
N VAL A 3 22.48 -0.41 15.05
CA VAL A 3 22.15 1.02 15.11
C VAL A 3 20.98 1.37 14.18
N ALA A 4 21.02 0.92 12.91
CA ALA A 4 19.91 1.13 11.97
C ALA A 4 18.59 0.51 12.45
N ARG A 5 18.64 -0.70 13.01
CA ARG A 5 17.45 -1.33 13.62
C ARG A 5 16.90 -0.52 14.78
N LEU A 6 17.75 0.00 15.65
CA LEU A 6 17.32 0.85 16.77
C LEU A 6 16.74 2.18 16.30
N LEU A 7 17.37 2.82 15.30
CA LEU A 7 16.90 4.06 14.71
C LEU A 7 15.51 3.93 14.06
N LEU A 8 15.14 2.74 13.58
CA LEU A 8 13.81 2.46 13.05
C LEU A 8 12.82 1.99 14.12
N ALA A 9 13.28 1.11 15.01
CA ALA A 9 12.41 0.50 16.01
C ALA A 9 11.99 1.49 17.12
N LEU A 10 12.90 2.33 17.61
CA LEU A 10 12.61 3.22 18.73
C LEU A 10 11.51 4.24 18.39
N PRO A 11 11.55 4.97 17.25
CA PRO A 11 10.47 5.88 16.88
C PRO A 11 9.14 5.16 16.65
N GLY A 12 9.18 3.96 16.04
CA GLY A 12 7.97 3.16 15.81
C GLY A 12 7.31 2.71 17.11
N VAL A 13 8.10 2.18 18.05
CA VAL A 13 7.59 1.78 19.37
C VAL A 13 7.09 3.01 20.15
N ALA A 14 7.83 4.13 20.11
CA ALA A 14 7.39 5.36 20.75
C ALA A 14 6.05 5.87 20.18
N ALA A 15 5.87 5.82 18.86
CA ALA A 15 4.62 6.20 18.21
C ALA A 15 3.45 5.28 18.58
N ILE A 16 3.68 3.96 18.69
CA ILE A 16 2.66 2.99 19.12
C ILE A 16 2.27 3.28 20.58
N VAL A 17 3.23 3.40 21.48
CA VAL A 17 2.97 3.69 22.90
C VAL A 17 2.21 5.00 23.03
N TRP A 18 2.64 6.04 22.33
CA TRP A 18 1.96 7.34 22.32
C TRP A 18 0.52 7.24 21.81
N GLY A 19 0.29 6.52 20.71
CA GLY A 19 -1.04 6.30 20.17
C GLY A 19 -1.95 5.52 21.12
N VAL A 20 -1.42 4.51 21.82
CA VAL A 20 -2.16 3.75 22.84
C VAL A 20 -2.56 4.66 24.00
N LEU A 21 -1.65 5.49 24.50
CA LEU A 21 -1.95 6.45 25.58
C LEU A 21 -3.07 7.42 25.17
N LEU A 22 -3.00 7.98 23.96
CA LEU A 22 -4.05 8.86 23.43
C LEU A 22 -5.41 8.14 23.30
N LEU A 23 -5.40 6.84 23.02
CA LEU A 23 -6.62 6.06 22.86
C LEU A 23 -7.26 5.71 24.22
N LEU A 24 -6.46 5.53 25.26
CA LEU A 24 -6.95 5.32 26.63
C LEU A 24 -7.69 6.56 27.16
N ASP A 25 -7.29 7.76 26.72
CA ASP A 25 -7.99 9.02 27.02
C ASP A 25 -9.30 9.21 26.21
N ARG A 26 -9.61 8.29 25.27
CA ARG A 26 -10.76 8.35 24.33
C ARG A 26 -11.51 7.01 24.27
N PRO A 27 -12.15 6.57 25.37
CA PRO A 27 -12.75 5.24 25.47
C PRO A 27 -13.90 4.99 24.48
N ASP A 28 -14.55 6.06 24.02
CA ASP A 28 -15.60 6.04 23.00
C ASP A 28 -15.10 5.57 21.62
N GLY A 29 -13.83 5.81 21.30
CA GLY A 29 -13.20 5.42 20.03
C GLY A 29 -12.44 4.08 20.06
N LEU A 30 -12.16 3.54 21.25
CA LEU A 30 -11.28 2.38 21.43
C LEU A 30 -11.74 1.15 20.66
N VAL A 31 -13.02 0.78 20.77
CA VAL A 31 -13.56 -0.40 20.07
C VAL A 31 -13.50 -0.22 18.55
N SER A 32 -13.85 0.96 18.05
CA SER A 32 -13.78 1.28 16.61
C SER A 32 -12.35 1.15 16.07
N VAL A 33 -11.37 1.69 16.80
CA VAL A 33 -9.95 1.59 16.42
C VAL A 33 -9.47 0.14 16.45
N LEU A 34 -9.83 -0.65 17.46
CA LEU A 34 -9.44 -2.06 17.54
C LEU A 34 -10.08 -2.90 16.44
N VAL A 35 -11.37 -2.68 16.15
CA VAL A 35 -12.07 -3.36 15.05
C VAL A 35 -11.45 -3.00 13.71
N TRP A 36 -11.12 -1.73 13.47
CA TRP A 36 -10.46 -1.33 12.23
C TRP A 36 -9.04 -1.88 12.13
N ALA A 37 -8.22 -1.76 13.19
CA ALA A 37 -6.85 -2.26 13.17
C ALA A 37 -6.80 -3.78 12.99
N GLY A 38 -7.62 -4.52 13.75
CA GLY A 38 -7.74 -5.97 13.60
C GLY A 38 -8.32 -6.37 12.25
N GLY A 39 -9.40 -5.71 11.81
CA GLY A 39 -10.02 -5.95 10.51
C GLY A 39 -9.07 -5.67 9.34
N ALA A 40 -8.28 -4.59 9.40
CA ALA A 40 -7.28 -4.26 8.39
C ALA A 40 -6.18 -5.33 8.30
N VAL A 41 -5.68 -5.84 9.43
CA VAL A 41 -4.71 -6.95 9.45
C VAL A 41 -5.32 -8.21 8.82
N LEU A 42 -6.55 -8.58 9.22
CA LEU A 42 -7.22 -9.76 8.67
C LEU A 42 -7.47 -9.64 7.17
N VAL A 43 -8.02 -8.53 6.70
CA VAL A 43 -8.24 -8.26 5.27
C VAL A 43 -6.91 -8.27 4.51
N HIS A 44 -5.88 -7.66 5.08
CA HIS A 44 -4.56 -7.67 4.46
C HIS A 44 -4.00 -9.08 4.32
N ASP A 45 -3.90 -9.83 5.41
CA ASP A 45 -3.21 -11.12 5.44
C ASP A 45 -3.99 -12.24 4.74
N LEU A 46 -5.33 -12.21 4.81
CA LEU A 46 -6.17 -13.27 4.26
C LEU A 46 -6.60 -13.01 2.81
N VAL A 47 -6.59 -11.76 2.36
CA VAL A 47 -7.12 -11.40 1.04
C VAL A 47 -6.10 -10.62 0.22
N VAL A 48 -5.68 -9.45 0.71
CA VAL A 48 -4.89 -8.51 -0.11
C VAL A 48 -3.49 -9.05 -0.41
N ALA A 49 -2.80 -9.59 0.58
CA ALA A 49 -1.47 -10.16 0.40
C ALA A 49 -1.50 -11.41 -0.52
N PRO A 50 -2.42 -12.39 -0.33
CA PRO A 50 -2.58 -13.49 -1.28
C PRO A 50 -2.86 -13.04 -2.71
N LEU A 51 -3.79 -12.10 -2.91
CA LEU A 51 -4.09 -11.56 -4.23
C LEU A 51 -2.89 -10.84 -4.84
N THR A 52 -2.18 -10.05 -4.05
CA THR A 52 -0.95 -9.36 -4.47
C THR A 52 0.12 -10.36 -4.90
N VAL A 53 0.27 -11.49 -4.20
CA VAL A 53 1.18 -12.57 -4.59
C VAL A 53 0.73 -13.21 -5.90
N VAL A 54 -0.55 -13.53 -6.08
CA VAL A 54 -1.07 -14.12 -7.32
C VAL A 54 -0.83 -13.20 -8.52
N VAL A 55 -1.13 -11.91 -8.39
CA VAL A 55 -0.88 -10.90 -9.43
C VAL A 55 0.63 -10.74 -9.67
N GLY A 56 1.44 -10.71 -8.60
CA GLY A 56 2.89 -10.64 -8.70
C GLY A 56 3.51 -11.84 -9.43
N LEU A 57 2.99 -13.05 -9.20
CA LEU A 57 3.39 -14.26 -9.93
C LEU A 57 2.99 -14.20 -11.40
N ALA A 58 1.81 -13.69 -11.72
CA ALA A 58 1.39 -13.47 -13.11
C ALA A 58 2.29 -12.44 -13.80
N LEU A 59 2.56 -11.31 -13.15
CA LEU A 59 3.48 -10.28 -13.64
C LEU A 59 4.91 -10.82 -13.80
N GLY A 60 5.38 -11.68 -12.88
CA GLY A 60 6.71 -12.28 -12.95
C GLY A 60 6.95 -13.11 -14.22
N ARG A 61 5.89 -13.63 -14.86
CA ARG A 61 5.99 -14.36 -16.14
C ARG A 61 6.25 -13.44 -17.33
N VAL A 62 5.84 -12.18 -17.25
CA VAL A 62 6.00 -11.21 -18.35
C VAL A 62 7.09 -10.18 -18.08
N LEU A 63 7.44 -9.95 -16.81
CA LEU A 63 8.43 -8.98 -16.39
C LEU A 63 9.86 -9.49 -16.60
N PRO A 64 10.70 -8.74 -17.32
CA PRO A 64 12.15 -8.94 -17.39
C PRO A 64 12.81 -8.82 -16.02
N PRO A 65 13.90 -9.57 -15.74
CA PRO A 65 14.54 -9.60 -14.43
C PRO A 65 14.88 -8.22 -13.85
N SER A 66 15.31 -7.28 -14.70
CA SER A 66 15.69 -5.91 -14.30
C SER A 66 14.53 -5.05 -13.80
N THR A 67 13.28 -5.45 -14.08
CA THR A 67 12.08 -4.64 -13.79
C THR A 67 11.12 -5.30 -12.80
N ARG A 68 11.40 -6.55 -12.39
CA ARG A 68 10.57 -7.31 -11.44
C ARG A 68 10.45 -6.64 -10.09
N ALA A 69 11.59 -6.33 -9.46
CA ALA A 69 11.60 -5.74 -8.12
C ALA A 69 10.82 -4.42 -8.03
N PRO A 70 11.06 -3.40 -8.89
CA PRO A 70 10.31 -2.15 -8.80
C PRO A 70 8.81 -2.33 -9.08
N ALA A 71 8.43 -3.19 -10.03
CA ALA A 71 7.01 -3.45 -10.33
C ALA A 71 6.28 -4.12 -9.15
N LEU A 72 6.92 -5.10 -8.50
CA LEU A 72 6.35 -5.78 -7.33
C LEU A 72 6.25 -4.84 -6.12
N LEU A 73 7.23 -3.94 -5.93
CA LEU A 73 7.18 -2.93 -4.87
C LEU A 73 6.05 -1.92 -5.10
N LEU A 74 5.85 -1.47 -6.34
CA LEU A 74 4.73 -0.59 -6.68
C LEU A 74 3.37 -1.26 -6.41
N LEU A 75 3.24 -2.53 -6.81
CA LEU A 75 2.02 -3.31 -6.56
C LEU A 75 1.74 -3.48 -5.07
N ALA A 76 2.76 -3.89 -4.30
CA ALA A 76 2.63 -4.09 -2.85
C ALA A 76 2.33 -2.77 -2.13
N GLY A 77 2.98 -1.67 -2.53
CA GLY A 77 2.71 -0.34 -1.99
C GLY A 77 1.28 0.11 -2.26
N TRP A 78 0.79 -0.05 -3.49
CA TRP A 78 -0.59 0.25 -3.85
C TRP A 78 -1.60 -0.59 -3.06
N ALA A 79 -1.33 -1.88 -2.88
CA ALA A 79 -2.17 -2.78 -2.10
C ALA A 79 -2.27 -2.33 -0.63
N LEU A 80 -1.14 -1.96 -0.02
CA LEU A 80 -1.10 -1.45 1.35
C LEU A 80 -1.84 -0.12 1.50
N VAL A 81 -1.63 0.82 0.57
CA VAL A 81 -2.35 2.10 0.56
C VAL A 81 -3.86 1.87 0.46
N THR A 82 -4.30 0.93 -0.38
CA THR A 82 -5.72 0.59 -0.56
C THR A 82 -6.36 0.14 0.75
N VAL A 83 -5.69 -0.70 1.54
CA VAL A 83 -6.16 -1.10 2.89
C VAL A 83 -6.19 0.12 3.82
N ALA A 84 -5.14 0.94 3.81
CA ALA A 84 -5.01 2.09 4.69
C ALA A 84 -6.13 3.14 4.47
N VAL A 85 -6.57 3.34 3.23
CA VAL A 85 -7.61 4.33 2.89
C VAL A 85 -9.03 3.75 2.89
N ALA A 86 -9.23 2.48 3.27
CA ALA A 86 -10.53 1.82 3.17
C ALA A 86 -11.68 2.55 3.91
N ASN A 87 -11.40 3.15 5.08
CA ASN A 87 -12.41 3.95 5.80
C ASN A 87 -12.80 5.20 5.03
N VAL A 88 -11.82 5.88 4.44
CA VAL A 88 -12.02 7.09 3.64
C VAL A 88 -12.87 6.76 2.41
N LEU A 89 -12.56 5.65 1.73
CA LEU A 89 -13.32 5.18 0.56
C LEU A 89 -14.75 4.75 0.89
N SER A 90 -14.99 4.25 2.10
CA SER A 90 -16.33 3.86 2.57
C SER A 90 -17.11 5.00 3.21
N GLY A 91 -16.54 6.22 3.26
CA GLY A 91 -17.15 7.36 3.94
C GLY A 91 -17.16 7.25 5.48
N GLN A 92 -16.51 6.23 6.04
CA GLN A 92 -16.42 6.05 7.48
C GLN A 92 -15.46 7.07 8.10
N GLY A 93 -15.91 7.70 9.19
CA GLY A 93 -15.18 8.79 9.87
C GLY A 93 -15.70 10.18 9.54
N GLY A 94 -16.67 10.31 8.64
CA GLY A 94 -17.43 11.55 8.44
C GLY A 94 -18.29 11.85 9.67
N LYS A 95 -18.43 13.13 10.01
CA LYS A 95 -19.30 13.56 11.11
C LYS A 95 -20.32 14.59 10.62
N PRO A 96 -21.62 14.40 10.91
CA PRO A 96 -22.67 15.32 10.47
C PRO A 96 -22.49 16.76 10.96
N ASP A 97 -21.86 16.94 12.13
CA ASP A 97 -21.56 18.22 12.76
C ASP A 97 -20.28 18.89 12.24
N ASN A 98 -19.50 18.21 11.39
CA ASN A 98 -18.32 18.77 10.76
C ASN A 98 -18.29 18.48 9.25
N PRO A 99 -18.93 19.35 8.44
CA PRO A 99 -19.07 19.14 7.00
C PRO A 99 -17.75 19.29 6.22
N THR A 100 -16.65 19.63 6.88
CA THR A 100 -15.31 19.70 6.25
C THR A 100 -14.60 18.33 6.23
N LEU A 101 -15.13 17.33 6.93
CA LEU A 101 -14.62 15.96 6.90
C LEU A 101 -15.07 15.25 5.61
N LEU A 102 -14.12 14.55 4.99
CA LEU A 102 -14.37 13.69 3.84
C LEU A 102 -15.07 14.39 2.65
N THR A 103 -14.70 15.64 2.36
CA THR A 103 -15.31 16.44 1.28
C THR A 103 -14.87 16.05 -0.13
N GLY A 104 -13.75 15.34 -0.26
CA GLY A 104 -13.20 14.95 -1.55
C GLY A 104 -13.86 13.72 -2.17
N ASP A 105 -13.82 13.62 -3.50
CA ASP A 105 -14.13 12.37 -4.18
C ASP A 105 -12.92 11.41 -4.07
N TYR A 106 -12.89 10.66 -2.97
CA TYR A 106 -11.80 9.71 -2.71
C TYR A 106 -11.85 8.49 -3.62
N GLY A 107 -13.03 8.15 -4.16
CA GLY A 107 -13.18 7.10 -5.16
C GLY A 107 -12.44 7.48 -6.44
N LEU A 108 -12.63 8.71 -6.92
CA LEU A 108 -11.89 9.27 -8.05
C LEU A 108 -10.39 9.35 -7.74
N ALA A 109 -9.99 9.87 -6.58
CA ALA A 109 -8.58 9.98 -6.20
C ALA A 109 -7.88 8.61 -6.17
N TRP A 110 -8.52 7.60 -5.59
CA TRP A 110 -8.00 6.23 -5.56
C TRP A 110 -8.01 5.58 -6.94
N GLY A 111 -9.03 5.83 -7.77
CA GLY A 111 -9.08 5.38 -9.15
C GLY A 111 -7.92 5.94 -9.98
N VAL A 112 -7.66 7.25 -9.87
CA VAL A 112 -6.51 7.91 -10.51
C VAL A 112 -5.19 7.30 -10.02
N ALA A 113 -5.01 7.13 -8.71
CA ALA A 113 -3.81 6.49 -8.16
C ALA A 113 -3.61 5.06 -8.70
N THR A 114 -4.69 4.29 -8.80
CA THR A 114 -4.68 2.91 -9.34
C THR A 114 -4.26 2.89 -10.80
N VAL A 115 -4.81 3.80 -11.63
CA VAL A 115 -4.43 3.94 -13.04
C VAL A 115 -2.95 4.32 -13.16
N LEU A 116 -2.47 5.28 -12.35
CA LEU A 116 -1.06 5.69 -12.38
C LEU A 116 -0.11 4.54 -12.02
N VAL A 117 -0.45 3.73 -11.02
CA VAL A 117 0.34 2.53 -10.65
C VAL A 117 0.33 1.52 -11.80
N ALA A 118 -0.83 1.25 -12.40
CA ALA A 118 -0.94 0.33 -13.54
C ALA A 118 -0.11 0.81 -14.74
N LEU A 119 -0.14 2.11 -15.06
CA LEU A 119 0.68 2.72 -16.10
C LEU A 119 2.18 2.62 -15.78
N ALA A 120 2.59 2.87 -14.54
CA ALA A 120 3.98 2.75 -14.13
C ALA A 120 4.50 1.31 -14.27
N VAL A 121 3.71 0.32 -13.83
CA VAL A 121 4.04 -1.10 -14.01
C VAL A 121 4.11 -1.46 -15.50
N GLY A 122 3.15 -1.00 -16.31
CA GLY A 122 3.16 -1.22 -17.76
C GLY A 122 4.39 -0.60 -18.44
N ALA A 123 4.78 0.61 -18.04
CA ALA A 123 5.99 1.26 -18.55
C ALA A 123 7.26 0.46 -18.20
N LEU A 124 7.35 -0.08 -16.98
CA LEU A 124 8.45 -0.95 -16.57
C LEU A 124 8.52 -2.21 -17.43
N VAL A 125 7.39 -2.87 -17.72
CA VAL A 125 7.35 -4.01 -18.65
C VAL A 125 7.91 -3.62 -20.01
N VAL A 126 7.43 -2.54 -20.60
CA VAL A 126 7.86 -2.07 -21.94
C VAL A 126 9.36 -1.75 -21.97
N VAL A 127 9.86 -1.02 -20.97
CA VAL A 127 11.28 -0.66 -20.87
C VAL A 127 12.14 -1.90 -20.71
N GLY A 128 11.75 -2.83 -19.82
CA GLY A 128 12.49 -4.07 -19.61
C GLY A 128 12.59 -4.88 -20.91
N VAL A 129 11.48 -5.06 -21.63
CA VAL A 129 11.44 -5.88 -22.85
C VAL A 129 12.33 -5.25 -23.94
N ARG A 130 12.33 -3.92 -24.04
CA ARG A 130 13.22 -3.19 -24.96
C ARG A 130 14.69 -3.35 -24.59
N GLN A 131 15.03 -3.34 -23.30
CA GLN A 131 16.41 -3.53 -22.84
C GLN A 131 16.92 -4.94 -23.12
N GLU A 132 16.10 -5.97 -22.86
CA GLU A 132 16.45 -7.38 -23.13
C GLU A 132 16.76 -7.59 -24.62
N ARG A 133 15.88 -7.08 -25.51
CA ARG A 133 16.07 -7.14 -26.97
C ARG A 133 17.37 -6.47 -27.42
N ARG A 134 17.70 -5.31 -26.86
CA ARG A 134 18.95 -4.60 -27.19
C ARG A 134 20.19 -5.39 -26.77
N ARG A 135 20.15 -6.06 -25.62
CA ARG A 135 21.26 -6.91 -25.15
C ARG A 135 21.48 -8.11 -26.07
N THR A 136 20.41 -8.73 -26.56
CA THR A 136 20.51 -9.86 -27.50
C THR A 136 20.98 -9.46 -28.91
N SER A 137 20.90 -8.19 -29.28
CA SER A 137 21.31 -7.69 -30.60
C SER A 137 22.70 -7.07 -30.64
N ALA A 138 23.40 -6.96 -29.51
CA ALA A 138 24.79 -6.48 -29.48
C ALA A 138 25.74 -7.60 -29.92
N PRO A 139 26.55 -7.41 -30.98
CA PRO A 139 27.53 -8.41 -31.40
C PRO A 139 28.64 -8.57 -30.35
N SER A 140 29.01 -9.83 -30.06
CA SER A 140 30.11 -10.24 -29.18
C SER A 140 31.48 -9.91 -29.74
#